data_AF-A0A7W8WQB1-F1
#
_entry.id   AF-A0A7W8WQB1-F1
#
_cell.length_a   1.000
_cell.length_b   1.000
_cell.length_c   1.000
_cell.angle_alpha   90.00
_cell.angle_beta   90.00
_cell.angle_gamma   90.00
#
_symmetry.space_group_name_H-M   'P 1'
#
loop_
_entity.id
_entity.type
_entity.pdbx_description
1 polymer ?
#
loop_
_entity_poly.entity_id
_entity_poly.type
_entity_poly.pdbx_seq_one_letter_code
_entity_poly.pdbx_strand_id
1 'polypeptide(L)'
;MLKPEVDCLIPHVPFDRRSFIKATLGSGFAAAVLPVSAQTIHTDSDGLEAGEVAFHSGGTLIPAYRAQPKGKDASAGDPRRA
;
A
#
# COMPACT_ATOMS: atom_id res chain seq x y z
N MET A 1 -3.29 49.69 1.82
CA MET A 1 -4.27 49.36 2.87
C MET A 1 -5.59 50.02 2.47
N LEU A 2 -6.68 49.26 2.42
CA LEU A 2 -8.00 49.80 2.07
C LEU A 2 -8.62 50.52 3.28
N LYS A 3 -9.75 51.19 3.07
CA LYS A 3 -10.50 51.85 4.16
C LYS A 3 -11.14 50.78 5.07
N PRO A 4 -11.22 51.00 6.39
CA PRO A 4 -11.73 50.01 7.35
C PRO A 4 -13.17 49.57 7.09
N GLU A 5 -14.00 50.45 6.51
CA GLU A 5 -15.37 50.16 6.09
C GLU A 5 -15.43 49.07 5.00
N VAL A 6 -14.41 49.03 4.13
CA VAL A 6 -14.29 48.06 3.03
C VAL A 6 -13.74 46.73 3.54
N ASP A 7 -12.78 46.78 4.47
CA ASP A 7 -12.19 45.58 5.09
C ASP A 7 -13.19 44.79 5.96
N CYS A 8 -14.24 45.43 6.48
CA CYS A 8 -15.31 44.76 7.23
C CYS A 8 -16.26 43.95 6.31
N LEU A 9 -16.45 44.41 5.07
CA LEU A 9 -17.37 43.79 4.12
C LEU A 9 -16.75 42.60 3.39
N ILE A 10 -15.41 42.57 3.30
CA ILE A 10 -14.65 41.51 2.66
C ILE A 10 -13.72 40.92 3.72
N PRO A 11 -14.08 39.80 4.36
CA PRO A 11 -13.21 39.18 5.35
C PRO A 11 -11.83 38.95 4.75
N HIS A 12 -10.79 39.34 5.48
CA HIS A 12 -9.41 39.15 5.05
C HIS A 12 -9.10 37.65 5.00
N VAL A 13 -9.28 37.05 3.83
CA VAL A 13 -8.82 35.69 3.53
C VAL A 13 -7.35 35.81 3.15
N PRO A 14 -6.38 35.35 3.97
CA PRO A 14 -4.97 35.39 3.62
C PRO A 14 -4.72 34.46 2.44
N PHE A 15 -4.81 35.01 1.23
CA PHE A 15 -4.58 34.29 -0.02
C PHE A 15 -3.28 34.79 -0.63
N ASP A 16 -2.23 33.97 -0.51
CA ASP A 16 -0.92 34.27 -1.05
C ASP A 16 -0.57 33.34 -2.23
N ARG A 17 0.44 33.75 -3.01
CA ARG A 17 0.93 32.98 -4.16
C ARG A 17 1.29 31.54 -3.79
N ARG A 18 1.83 31.34 -2.58
CA ARG A 18 2.23 30.01 -2.09
C ARG A 18 1.01 29.11 -1.87
N SER A 19 -0.07 29.63 -1.29
CA SER A 19 -1.31 28.88 -1.07
C SER A 19 -1.99 28.51 -2.39
N PHE A 20 -1.98 29.41 -3.38
CA PHE A 20 -2.46 29.10 -4.72
C PHE A 20 -1.68 27.95 -5.37
N ILE A 21 -0.35 27.99 -5.35
CA ILE A 21 0.50 26.94 -5.93
C ILE A 21 0.28 25.59 -5.24
N LYS A 22 0.13 25.57 -3.90
CA LYS A 22 -0.17 24.33 -3.17
C LYS A 22 -1.50 23.73 -3.59
N ALA A 23 -2.53 24.57 -3.74
CA ALA A 23 -3.86 24.12 -4.15
C ALA A 23 -3.83 23.53 -5.57
N THR A 24 -3.20 24.20 -6.53
CA THR A 24 -3.14 23.73 -7.94
C THR A 24 -2.31 22.45 -8.09
N LEU A 25 -1.21 22.31 -7.34
CA LEU A 25 -0.42 21.07 -7.32
C LEU A 25 -1.23 19.89 -6.75
N GLY A 26 -1.92 20.10 -5.63
CA GLY A 26 -2.75 19.08 -5.00
C GLY A 26 -3.90 18.64 -5.89
N SER A 27 -4.63 19.60 -6.48
CA SER A 27 -5.74 19.30 -7.38
C SER A 27 -5.27 18.66 -8.69
N GLY A 28 -4.14 19.12 -9.25
CA GLY A 28 -3.56 18.56 -10.48
C GLY A 28 -3.08 17.13 -10.28
N PHE A 29 -2.41 16.84 -9.17
CA PHE A 29 -2.03 15.48 -8.80
C PHE A 29 -3.27 14.59 -8.62
N ALA A 30 -4.28 15.04 -7.86
CA ALA A 30 -5.50 14.27 -7.62
C ALA A 30 -6.25 13.94 -8.92
N ALA A 31 -6.29 14.86 -9.88
CA ALA A 31 -6.88 14.63 -11.19
C ALA A 31 -6.05 13.67 -12.06
N ALA A 32 -4.72 13.72 -11.97
CA ALA A 32 -3.82 12.91 -12.78
C ALA A 32 -3.72 11.44 -12.32
N VAL A 33 -3.95 11.15 -11.04
CA VAL A 33 -3.84 9.78 -10.47
C VAL A 33 -5.12 8.94 -10.65
N LEU A 34 -6.07 9.40 -11.45
CA LEU A 34 -7.26 8.64 -11.79
C LEU A 34 -6.99 7.68 -12.95
N PRO A 35 -7.41 6.40 -12.87
CA PRO A 35 -8.02 5.74 -11.72
C PRO A 35 -6.95 5.32 -10.68
N VAL A 36 -7.27 5.46 -9.37
CA VAL A 36 -6.43 4.88 -8.32
C VAL A 36 -6.66 3.36 -8.31
N SER A 37 -5.94 2.64 -9.17
CA SER A 37 -6.00 1.19 -9.24
C SER A 37 -5.20 0.60 -8.07
N ALA A 38 -5.86 0.39 -6.94
CA ALA A 38 -5.37 -0.53 -5.91
C ALA A 38 -5.54 -1.98 -6.43
N GLN A 39 -4.78 -2.36 -7.45
CA GLN A 39 -4.73 -3.74 -7.91
C GLN A 39 -3.72 -4.49 -7.04
N THR A 40 -4.23 -5.27 -6.09
CA THR A 40 -3.45 -6.33 -5.47
C THR A 40 -3.03 -7.28 -6.59
N ILE A 41 -1.73 -7.35 -6.88
CA ILE A 41 -1.18 -8.34 -7.80
C ILE A 41 -1.29 -9.69 -7.10
N HIS A 42 -2.34 -10.44 -7.42
CA HIS A 42 -2.46 -11.84 -7.01
C HIS A 42 -1.61 -12.69 -7.94
N THR A 43 -0.56 -13.29 -7.39
CA THR A 43 0.19 -14.31 -8.10
C THR A 43 -0.57 -15.62 -8.02
N ASP A 44 -0.73 -16.30 -9.17
CA ASP A 44 -1.34 -17.62 -9.21
C ASP A 44 -0.54 -18.61 -8.35
N SER A 45 -1.25 -19.50 -7.68
CA SER A 45 -0.66 -20.61 -6.91
C SER A 45 -0.65 -21.92 -7.71
N ASP A 46 -0.98 -21.88 -9.00
CA ASP A 46 -0.84 -23.01 -9.91
C ASP A 46 0.57 -23.63 -9.85
N GLY A 47 0.60 -24.93 -9.58
CA GLY A 47 1.85 -25.68 -9.39
C GLY A 47 2.51 -25.51 -8.02
N LEU A 48 1.91 -24.74 -7.11
CA LEU A 48 2.36 -24.56 -5.73
C LEU A 48 1.36 -25.15 -4.72
N GLU A 49 1.89 -25.69 -3.64
CA GLU A 49 1.17 -25.83 -2.38
C GLU A 49 1.42 -24.57 -1.55
N ALA A 50 0.48 -23.62 -1.63
CA ALA A 50 0.54 -22.33 -0.95
C ALA A 50 -0.52 -22.26 0.16
N GLY A 51 -0.12 -21.88 1.36
CA GLY A 51 -1.05 -21.75 2.48
C GLY A 51 -0.39 -21.48 3.83
N GLU A 52 -1.24 -21.32 4.83
CA GLU A 52 -0.81 -21.18 6.22
C GLU A 52 -0.32 -22.52 6.77
N VAL A 53 0.79 -22.48 7.49
CA VAL A 53 1.37 -23.60 8.22
C VAL A 53 1.70 -23.15 9.64
N ALA A 54 1.78 -24.11 10.55
CA ALA A 54 2.26 -23.84 11.90
C ALA A 54 3.35 -24.84 12.26
N PHE A 55 4.42 -24.37 12.89
CA PHE A 55 5.50 -25.23 13.36
C PHE A 55 5.87 -24.87 14.81
N HIS A 56 6.33 -25.87 15.56
CA HIS A 56 6.79 -25.67 16.92
C HIS A 56 8.25 -25.20 16.91
N SER A 57 8.54 -24.11 17.61
CA SER A 57 9.90 -23.64 17.89
C SER A 57 10.02 -23.33 19.38
N GLY A 58 10.93 -24.03 20.08
CA GLY A 58 11.11 -23.85 21.53
C GLY A 58 9.83 -24.05 22.35
N GLY A 59 8.93 -24.94 21.94
CA GLY A 59 7.64 -25.19 22.61
C GLY A 59 6.52 -24.19 22.29
N THR A 60 6.79 -23.18 21.44
CA THR A 60 5.79 -22.23 20.97
C THR A 60 5.32 -22.60 19.57
N LEU A 61 4.01 -22.61 19.33
CA LEU A 61 3.44 -22.79 17.99
C LEU A 61 3.53 -21.45 17.23
N ILE A 62 4.31 -21.42 16.15
CA ILE A 62 4.53 -20.23 15.34
C ILE A 62 3.73 -20.38 14.03
N PRO A 63 2.77 -19.47 13.73
CA PRO A 63 2.11 -19.42 12.44
C PRO A 63 3.05 -18.84 11.37
N ALA A 64 3.03 -19.40 10.18
CA ALA A 64 3.80 -18.94 9.03
C ALA A 64 3.03 -19.19 7.72
N TYR A 65 3.41 -18.49 6.66
CA TYR A 65 2.93 -18.75 5.31
C TYR A 65 4.00 -19.49 4.52
N ARG A 66 3.64 -20.58 3.83
CA ARG A 66 4.56 -21.38 3.01
C ARG A 66 3.98 -21.54 1.60
N ALA A 67 4.83 -21.35 0.60
CA ALA A 67 4.57 -21.75 -0.78
C ALA A 67 5.74 -22.63 -1.27
N GLN A 68 5.44 -23.85 -1.72
CA GLN A 68 6.42 -24.81 -2.23
C GLN A 68 5.90 -25.49 -3.51
N PRO A 69 6.77 -26.05 -4.39
CA PRO A 69 6.32 -26.82 -5.54
C PRO A 69 5.40 -27.98 -5.11
N LYS A 70 4.30 -28.17 -5.84
CA LYS A 70 3.34 -29.24 -5.59
C LYS A 70 4.02 -30.61 -5.62
N GLY A 71 3.78 -31.44 -4.62
CA GLY A 71 4.39 -32.77 -4.50
C GLY A 71 5.85 -32.79 -4.02
N LYS A 72 6.41 -31.64 -3.62
CA LYS A 72 7.71 -31.59 -2.94
C LYS A 72 7.50 -31.39 -1.44
N ASP A 73 7.17 -32.48 -0.76
CA ASP A 73 7.12 -32.49 0.70
C ASP A 73 8.53 -32.33 1.26
N ALA A 74 8.74 -31.41 2.20
CA ALA A 74 9.98 -31.33 2.97
C ALA A 74 10.28 -32.62 3.77
N SER A 75 9.27 -33.48 3.95
CA SER A 75 9.40 -34.82 4.54
C SER A 75 9.81 -35.90 3.53
N ALA A 76 9.67 -35.66 2.23
CA ALA A 76 10.18 -36.54 1.19
C ALA A 76 11.63 -36.13 0.93
N GLY A 77 12.58 -36.95 1.41
CA GLY A 77 14.02 -36.66 1.40
C GLY A 77 14.49 -35.98 0.11
N ASP A 78 15.28 -34.92 0.26
CA ASP A 78 15.80 -34.13 -0.85
C ASP A 78 16.54 -35.03 -1.86
N PRO A 79 16.04 -35.19 -3.10
CA PRO A 79 16.69 -36.03 -4.10
C PRO A 79 18.03 -35.44 -4.60
N ARG A 80 18.42 -34.24 -4.17
CA ARG A 80 19.72 -33.61 -4.46
C ARG A 80 20.79 -33.89 -3.40
N ARG A 81 20.45 -34.62 -2.33
CA ARG A 81 21.37 -35.04 -1.26
C ARG A 81 21.88 -36.48 -1.41
N ALA A 82 21.61 -37.12 -2.55
CA ALA A 82 22.15 -38.42 -2.95
C ALA A 82 23.28 -38.27 -3.97
#